data_AF-A0A9D7CT05-F1
#
_entry.id   AF-A0A9D7CT05-F1
#
_cell.length_a   1.000
_cell.length_b   1.000
_cell.length_c   1.000
_cell.angle_alpha   90.00
_cell.angle_beta   90.00
_cell.angle_gamma   90.00
#
_symmetry.space_group_name_H-M   'P 1'
#
loop_
_entity.id
_entity.type
_entity.pdbx_description
1 polymer ?
#
loop_
_entity_poly.entity_id
_entity_poly.type
_entity_poly.pdbx_seq_one_letter_code
_entity_poly.pdbx_strand_id
1 'polypeptide(L)'
;MNGRRRWLSHVLFAAVLSGSSAAEGRSPAPITVTTLDVATPEALPLAPGQTVTLRGELRTSFDGISYDAVARYEAGAESLGGLIAIEGVGLRIASRARGAVVLEATGGDGAMCRGLGLTTPCIVPRSAELAHERLLSLAEFQATLSGNLSRETAGPPAEPVLSDELTTTLGVFGAGVLVVFTLGGVHALRKARAAKPAARASRAARLARRSLAGQPLSEPLLARIDALLGVVNRLSASLANIDAKLSERRSGETSGRVVAEYERLEGERARAAAQLEECVDALEALALHRTTDASADDAARELAALDDEVELGRAAEAETRQVLGA
;
A
#
# COMPACT_ATOMS: atom_id res chain seq x y z
N MET A 1 10.44 -54.68 -40.23
CA MET A 1 9.87 -53.41 -40.74
C MET A 1 9.77 -52.45 -39.57
N ASN A 2 10.76 -51.56 -39.43
CA ASN A 2 10.66 -50.10 -39.68
C ASN A 2 9.68 -49.40 -38.72
N GLY A 3 10.06 -48.42 -37.89
CA GLY A 3 11.32 -47.72 -37.72
C GLY A 3 11.26 -46.88 -36.44
N ARG A 4 12.32 -47.00 -35.62
CA ARG A 4 12.54 -46.21 -34.40
C ARG A 4 13.06 -44.82 -34.81
N ARG A 5 12.23 -43.78 -34.73
CA ARG A 5 12.69 -42.38 -34.84
C ARG A 5 13.30 -41.92 -33.52
N ARG A 6 14.64 -41.95 -33.47
CA ARG A 6 15.46 -41.23 -32.50
C ARG A 6 15.32 -39.73 -32.76
N TRP A 7 14.74 -38.98 -31.82
CA TRP A 7 14.92 -37.52 -31.76
C TRP A 7 16.03 -37.23 -30.76
N LEU A 8 17.24 -37.07 -31.30
CA LEU A 8 18.37 -36.43 -30.63
C LEU A 8 18.04 -34.94 -30.51
N SER A 9 17.53 -34.51 -29.36
CA SER A 9 17.54 -33.10 -28.99
C SER A 9 18.86 -32.85 -28.27
N HIS A 10 19.75 -32.14 -28.95
CA HIS A 10 21.02 -31.68 -28.41
C HIS A 10 20.79 -30.83 -27.16
N VAL A 11 21.10 -31.39 -25.99
CA VAL A 11 21.33 -30.63 -24.77
C VAL A 11 22.68 -29.93 -24.94
N LEU A 12 22.64 -28.73 -25.53
CA LEU A 12 23.73 -27.78 -25.46
C LEU A 12 23.88 -27.36 -23.99
N PHE A 13 24.85 -27.97 -23.32
CA PHE A 13 25.40 -27.55 -22.04
C PHE A 13 26.02 -26.16 -22.25
N ALA A 14 25.21 -25.11 -22.09
CA ALA A 14 25.75 -23.77 -21.90
C ALA A 14 26.45 -23.77 -20.55
N ALA A 15 27.78 -23.83 -20.58
CA ALA A 15 28.63 -23.56 -19.43
C ALA A 15 28.33 -22.14 -18.95
N VAL A 16 27.42 -22.02 -17.98
CA VAL A 16 27.24 -20.82 -17.18
C VAL A 16 28.51 -20.69 -16.36
N LEU A 17 29.46 -19.91 -16.89
CA LEU A 17 30.57 -19.38 -16.13
C LEU A 17 29.97 -18.58 -14.97
N SER A 18 29.96 -19.21 -13.80
CA SER A 18 29.71 -18.57 -12.50
C SER A 18 30.79 -17.53 -12.27
N GLY A 19 30.63 -16.37 -12.90
CA GLY A 19 31.40 -15.17 -12.58
C GLY A 19 30.97 -14.70 -11.21
N SER A 20 31.70 -15.13 -10.19
CA SER A 20 31.67 -14.56 -8.85
C SER A 20 31.92 -13.06 -8.96
N SER A 21 30.84 -12.30 -8.99
CA SER A 21 30.90 -10.85 -8.89
C SER A 21 31.29 -10.56 -7.45
N ALA A 22 32.57 -10.26 -7.25
CA ALA A 22 33.01 -9.47 -6.11
C ALA A 22 32.30 -8.12 -6.26
N ALA A 23 31.07 -8.04 -5.75
CA ALA A 23 30.44 -6.77 -5.48
C ALA A 23 31.42 -6.06 -4.54
N GLU A 24 32.10 -5.05 -5.07
CA GLU A 24 32.83 -4.09 -4.27
C GLU A 24 31.86 -3.66 -3.18
N GLY A 25 32.08 -4.19 -1.98
CA GLY A 25 31.16 -4.06 -0.88
C GLY A 25 31.17 -2.62 -0.45
N ARG A 26 30.43 -1.76 -1.16
CA ARG A 26 30.00 -0.47 -0.64
C ARG A 26 29.10 -0.83 0.52
N SER A 27 29.75 -0.97 1.67
CA SER A 27 29.10 -1.16 2.93
C SER A 27 28.04 -0.07 2.99
N PRO A 28 26.76 -0.44 3.13
CA PRO A 28 25.69 0.53 3.15
C PRO A 28 26.03 1.57 4.22
N ALA A 29 25.86 2.85 3.88
CA ALA A 29 26.11 3.92 4.82
C ALA A 29 25.36 3.61 6.13
N PRO A 30 25.99 3.81 7.30
CA PRO A 30 25.35 3.48 8.57
C PRO A 30 24.02 4.22 8.66
N ILE A 31 22.96 3.49 8.97
CA ILE A 31 21.63 4.06 9.16
C ILE A 31 21.55 4.53 10.60
N THR A 32 21.34 5.84 10.79
CA THR A 32 21.07 6.40 12.11
C THR A 32 19.56 6.44 12.31
N VAL A 33 19.09 5.79 13.38
CA VAL A 33 17.68 5.83 13.79
C VAL A 33 17.56 6.72 15.02
N THR A 34 16.74 7.76 14.93
CA THR A 34 16.49 8.72 16.01
C THR A 34 14.99 8.80 16.29
N THR A 35 14.57 8.66 17.53
CA THR A 35 13.16 8.88 17.90
C THR A 35 12.83 10.37 17.76
N LEU A 36 11.70 10.67 17.13
CA LEU A 36 11.22 12.04 16.96
C LEU A 36 10.37 12.45 18.16
N ASP A 37 10.65 13.64 18.70
CA ASP A 37 9.78 14.31 19.64
C ASP A 37 8.66 15.04 18.88
N VAL A 38 7.40 14.63 19.11
CA VAL A 38 6.23 15.24 18.47
C VAL A 38 5.80 16.56 19.12
N ALA A 39 6.50 17.02 20.15
CA ALA A 39 6.29 18.33 20.78
C ALA A 39 7.13 19.44 20.16
N THR A 40 8.30 19.10 19.63
CA THR A 40 9.36 20.08 19.35
C THR A 40 9.72 20.07 17.86
N PRO A 41 9.61 21.23 17.17
CA PRO A 41 10.13 21.37 15.82
C PRO A 41 11.65 21.16 15.77
N GLU A 42 12.14 20.46 14.74
CA GLU A 42 13.56 20.11 14.63
C GLU A 42 14.10 20.43 13.23
N ALA A 43 15.26 21.07 13.16
CA ALA A 43 15.98 21.26 11.90
C ALA A 43 16.62 19.95 11.42
N LEU A 44 16.62 19.72 10.11
CA LEU A 44 17.24 18.55 9.50
C LEU A 44 18.53 18.94 8.75
N PRO A 45 19.67 18.29 9.04
CA PRO A 45 20.93 18.55 8.34
C PRO A 45 20.95 17.84 6.97
N LEU A 46 20.01 18.16 6.09
CA LEU A 46 19.88 17.56 4.76
C LEU A 46 20.22 18.57 3.65
N ALA A 47 21.09 18.18 2.74
CA ALA A 47 21.32 18.88 1.49
C ALA A 47 20.17 18.63 0.50
N PRO A 48 19.95 19.51 -0.50
CA PRO A 48 18.94 19.30 -1.54
C PRO A 48 19.13 17.94 -2.25
N GLY A 49 18.04 17.21 -2.45
CA GLY A 49 18.01 15.87 -3.02
C GLY A 49 18.30 14.72 -2.04
N GLN A 50 18.75 15.02 -0.81
CA GLN A 50 18.88 13.99 0.22
C GLN A 50 17.53 13.59 0.79
N THR A 51 17.42 12.32 1.21
CA THR A 51 16.17 11.75 1.73
C THR A 51 16.27 11.42 3.20
N VAL A 52 15.14 11.56 3.90
CA VAL A 52 14.91 11.07 5.26
C VAL A 52 13.70 10.16 5.27
N THR A 53 13.78 9.04 5.96
CA THR A 53 12.63 8.14 6.12
C THR A 53 12.03 8.33 7.51
N LEU A 54 10.75 8.66 7.58
CA LEU A 54 9.99 8.69 8.82
C LEU A 54 9.26 7.37 8.97
N ARG A 55 9.40 6.73 10.13
CA ARG A 55 8.78 5.44 10.44
C ARG A 55 7.97 5.48 11.70
N GLY A 56 7.00 4.59 11.76
CA GLY A 56 6.18 4.37 12.94
C GLY A 56 4.80 4.97 12.81
N GLU A 57 4.06 4.87 13.90
CA GLU A 57 2.66 5.21 14.01
C GLU A 57 2.40 5.62 15.46
N LEU A 58 1.59 6.65 15.64
CA LEU A 58 1.11 7.08 16.93
C LEU A 58 -0.41 6.96 16.95
N ARG A 59 -0.95 6.37 18.00
CA ARG A 59 -2.37 6.21 18.20
C ARG A 59 -2.81 7.01 19.40
N THR A 60 -3.87 7.80 19.24
CA THR A 60 -4.48 8.52 20.37
C THR A 60 -5.50 7.63 21.07
N SER A 61 -5.47 7.62 22.40
CA SER A 61 -6.48 6.97 23.24
C SER A 61 -7.80 7.76 23.33
N PHE A 62 -7.83 9.01 22.86
CA PHE A 62 -9.00 9.88 22.94
C PHE A 62 -10.12 9.48 21.96
N ASP A 63 -9.79 9.35 20.68
CA ASP A 63 -10.73 9.00 19.60
C ASP A 63 -10.33 7.68 18.89
N GLY A 64 -9.22 7.06 19.30
CA GLY A 64 -8.73 5.80 18.74
C GLY A 64 -8.03 5.95 17.39
N ILE A 65 -7.88 7.17 16.87
CA ILE A 65 -7.29 7.46 15.55
C ILE A 65 -5.79 7.19 15.56
N SER A 66 -5.32 6.66 14.43
CA SER A 66 -3.91 6.40 14.17
C SER A 66 -3.34 7.45 13.23
N TYR A 67 -2.12 7.89 13.51
CA TYR A 67 -1.36 8.83 12.70
C TYR A 67 -0.03 8.22 12.31
N ASP A 68 0.31 8.30 11.03
CA ASP A 68 1.70 8.23 10.60
C ASP A 68 2.26 9.66 10.38
N ALA A 69 3.47 9.77 9.86
CA ALA A 69 4.11 11.06 9.65
C ALA A 69 3.27 12.02 8.78
N VAL A 70 2.56 11.53 7.76
CA VAL A 70 1.89 12.38 6.76
C VAL A 70 0.41 12.10 6.57
N ALA A 71 -0.10 11.02 7.16
CA ALA A 71 -1.50 10.64 7.08
C ALA A 71 -2.13 10.28 8.42
N ARG A 72 -3.46 10.32 8.37
CA ARG A 72 -4.38 9.95 9.44
C ARG A 72 -5.22 8.76 8.96
N TYR A 73 -5.47 7.83 9.87
CA TYR A 73 -6.29 6.64 9.63
C TYR A 73 -7.44 6.59 10.63
N GLU A 74 -8.67 6.67 10.13
CA GLU A 74 -9.90 6.70 10.91
C GLU A 74 -10.88 5.67 10.35
N ALA A 75 -11.34 4.73 11.18
CA ALA A 75 -12.23 3.64 10.77
C ALA A 75 -11.78 2.86 9.50
N GLY A 76 -10.47 2.81 9.23
CA GLY A 76 -9.91 2.17 8.04
C GLY A 76 -9.80 3.08 6.81
N ALA A 77 -10.38 4.27 6.83
CA ALA A 77 -10.21 5.30 5.80
C ALA A 77 -8.91 6.08 6.03
N GLU A 78 -8.22 6.39 4.94
CA GLU A 78 -6.97 7.14 4.94
C GLU A 78 -7.22 8.57 4.46
N SER A 79 -6.77 9.56 5.22
CA SER A 79 -6.78 10.96 4.82
C SER A 79 -5.40 11.60 4.95
N LEU A 80 -5.15 12.60 4.09
CA LEU A 80 -3.98 13.47 4.25
C LEU A 80 -4.12 14.32 5.51
N GLY A 81 -2.98 14.71 6.09
CA GLY A 81 -2.94 15.51 7.32
C GLY A 81 -2.51 14.73 8.56
N GLY A 82 -1.41 13.97 8.44
CA GLY A 82 -0.79 13.26 9.57
C GLY A 82 -0.10 14.19 10.57
N LEU A 83 0.83 13.61 11.35
CA LEU A 83 1.47 14.30 12.47
C LEU A 83 2.49 15.36 12.10
N ILE A 84 3.04 15.35 10.89
CA ILE A 84 4.08 16.28 10.44
C ILE A 84 3.54 17.15 9.32
N ALA A 85 3.79 18.46 9.41
CA ALA A 85 3.50 19.40 8.34
C ALA A 85 4.47 19.20 7.19
N ILE A 86 3.95 19.09 5.96
CA ILE A 86 4.76 18.92 4.74
C ILE A 86 4.87 20.24 3.95
N GLU A 87 3.87 21.11 4.07
CA GLU A 87 3.88 22.39 3.39
C GLU A 87 4.80 23.38 4.11
N GLY A 88 5.62 24.11 3.34
CA GLY A 88 6.47 25.18 3.87
C GLY A 88 7.68 24.72 4.70
N VAL A 89 7.94 23.41 4.84
CA VAL A 89 9.09 22.89 5.62
C VAL A 89 10.33 22.54 4.77
N GLY A 90 10.26 22.77 3.46
CA GLY A 90 11.34 22.47 2.51
C GLY A 90 11.50 20.97 2.18
N LEU A 91 10.51 20.15 2.49
CA LEU A 91 10.46 18.72 2.19
C LEU A 91 9.34 18.41 1.20
N ARG A 92 9.53 17.36 0.38
CA ARG A 92 8.46 16.76 -0.45
C ARG A 92 8.38 15.26 -0.22
N ILE A 93 7.19 14.68 -0.39
CA ILE A 93 7.02 13.23 -0.32
C ILE A 93 7.64 12.60 -1.57
N ALA A 94 8.66 11.75 -1.39
CA ALA A 94 9.30 11.00 -2.46
C ALA A 94 8.67 9.61 -2.63
N SER A 95 8.37 8.94 -1.53
CA SER A 95 7.61 7.68 -1.55
C SER A 95 6.86 7.46 -0.24
N ARG A 96 5.83 6.61 -0.29
CA ARG A 96 5.00 6.32 0.87
C ARG A 96 4.61 4.86 0.94
N ALA A 97 4.67 4.31 2.14
CA ALA A 97 4.12 3.02 2.52
C ALA A 97 3.45 3.17 3.90
N ARG A 98 2.57 2.23 4.26
CA ARG A 98 1.94 2.24 5.59
C ARG A 98 3.01 2.20 6.67
N GLY A 99 2.99 3.19 7.58
CA GLY A 99 3.96 3.34 8.67
C GLY A 99 5.38 3.73 8.24
N ALA A 100 5.60 4.11 6.98
CA ALA A 100 6.89 4.59 6.49
C ALA A 100 6.75 5.61 5.35
N VAL A 101 7.32 6.80 5.52
CA VAL A 101 7.28 7.87 4.52
C VAL A 101 8.69 8.33 4.22
N VAL A 102 9.06 8.35 2.94
CA VAL A 102 10.34 8.92 2.49
C VAL A 102 10.10 10.35 2.05
N LEU A 103 10.76 11.28 2.72
CA LEU A 103 10.77 12.69 2.41
C LEU A 103 12.10 13.07 1.76
N GLU A 104 12.06 13.96 0.79
CA GLU A 104 13.25 14.48 0.11
C GLU A 104 13.36 15.98 0.33
N ALA A 105 14.57 16.44 0.66
CA ALA A 105 14.90 17.85 0.80
C ALA A 105 14.84 18.54 -0.57
N THR A 106 14.00 19.55 -0.68
CA THR A 106 13.78 20.26 -1.96
C THR A 106 14.85 21.30 -2.28
N GLY A 107 15.55 21.80 -1.26
CA GLY A 107 16.44 22.96 -1.36
C GLY A 107 15.72 24.31 -1.51
N GLY A 108 14.38 24.31 -1.53
CA GLY A 108 13.59 25.54 -1.53
C GLY A 108 13.53 26.17 -0.13
N ASP A 109 13.17 27.45 -0.08
CA ASP A 109 12.98 28.18 1.17
C ASP A 109 11.82 27.60 1.99
N GLY A 110 12.11 27.07 3.18
CA GLY A 110 11.13 26.57 4.12
C GLY A 110 10.51 27.71 4.91
N ALA A 111 9.46 28.34 4.37
CA ALA A 111 8.78 29.47 5.01
C ALA A 111 8.35 29.18 6.46
N MET A 112 7.88 27.96 6.74
CA MET A 112 7.50 27.53 8.08
C MET A 112 8.74 27.37 8.98
N CYS A 113 9.82 26.76 8.47
CA CYS A 113 11.09 26.64 9.20
C CYS A 113 11.64 28.02 9.58
N ARG A 114 11.62 28.97 8.65
CA ARG A 114 12.06 30.34 8.87
C ARG A 114 11.21 31.05 9.93
N GLY A 115 9.89 30.88 9.88
CA GLY A 115 8.98 31.42 10.90
C GLY A 115 9.28 30.90 12.31
N LEU A 116 9.85 29.70 12.43
CA LEU A 116 10.28 29.08 13.68
C LEU A 116 11.76 29.35 14.03
N GLY A 117 12.49 30.11 13.20
CA GLY A 117 13.92 30.36 13.42
C GLY A 117 14.82 29.13 13.18
N LEU A 118 14.34 28.13 12.44
CA LEU A 118 15.07 26.90 12.13
C LEU A 118 15.70 26.95 10.73
N THR A 119 16.78 26.19 10.55
CA THR A 119 17.36 25.96 9.21
C THR A 119 16.44 25.05 8.39
N THR A 120 16.34 25.31 7.08
CA THR A 120 15.57 24.49 6.15
C THR A 120 16.45 23.36 5.60
N PRO A 121 15.95 22.11 5.44
CA PRO A 121 14.60 21.66 5.81
C PRO A 121 14.43 21.40 7.31
N CYS A 122 13.18 21.40 7.78
CA CYS A 122 12.84 21.08 9.17
C CYS A 122 11.66 20.11 9.24
N ILE A 123 11.45 19.51 10.41
CA ILE A 123 10.25 18.74 10.75
C ILE A 123 9.45 19.59 11.73
N VAL A 124 8.19 19.84 11.39
CA VAL A 124 7.27 20.61 12.25
C VAL A 124 6.10 19.71 12.61
N PRO A 125 6.01 19.25 13.88
CA PRO A 125 4.85 18.50 14.35
C PRO A 125 3.58 19.35 14.33
N ARG A 126 2.47 18.77 13.88
CA ARG A 126 1.12 19.34 13.89
C ARG A 126 0.38 19.08 15.21
N SER A 127 1.09 18.73 16.27
CA SER A 127 0.49 18.33 17.55
C SER A 127 -0.35 19.45 18.18
N ALA A 128 0.05 20.72 18.04
CA ALA A 128 -0.73 21.86 18.50
C ALA A 128 -2.03 22.06 17.70
N GLU A 129 -1.97 21.92 16.38
CA GLU A 129 -3.14 22.03 15.49
C GLU A 129 -4.13 20.89 15.76
N LEU A 130 -3.63 19.65 15.84
CA LEU A 130 -4.43 18.46 16.13
C LEU A 130 -5.04 18.48 17.54
N ALA A 131 -4.35 19.09 18.52
CA ALA A 131 -4.90 19.32 19.85
C ALA A 131 -6.04 20.34 19.81
N HIS A 132 -5.86 21.45 19.08
CA HIS A 132 -6.87 22.48 18.90
C HIS A 132 -8.15 21.94 18.23
N GLU A 133 -8.01 21.13 17.17
CA GLU A 133 -9.13 20.44 16.51
C GLU A 133 -9.96 19.57 17.48
N ARG A 134 -9.35 19.09 18.56
CA ARG A 134 -9.96 18.23 19.58
C ARG A 134 -10.39 18.97 20.85
N LEU A 135 -10.19 20.28 20.89
CA LEU A 135 -10.42 21.12 22.09
C LEU A 135 -9.63 20.61 23.31
N LEU A 136 -8.43 20.07 23.08
CA LEU A 136 -7.48 19.66 24.12
C LEU A 136 -6.33 20.66 24.19
N SER A 137 -5.75 20.82 25.38
CA SER A 137 -4.42 21.44 25.47
C SER A 137 -3.37 20.55 24.80
N LEU A 138 -2.24 21.14 24.39
CA LEU A 138 -1.14 20.39 23.77
C LEU A 138 -0.64 19.26 24.69
N ALA A 139 -0.52 19.51 25.99
CA ALA A 139 -0.06 18.53 26.97
C ALA A 139 -1.06 17.37 27.14
N GLU A 140 -2.36 17.67 27.19
CA GLU A 140 -3.41 16.64 27.24
C GLU A 140 -3.41 15.78 25.97
N PHE A 141 -3.34 16.41 24.79
CA PHE A 141 -3.26 15.66 23.54
C PHE A 141 -2.03 14.74 23.50
N GLN A 142 -0.85 15.24 23.87
CA GLN A 142 0.37 14.44 23.93
C GLN A 142 0.26 13.26 24.90
N ALA A 143 -0.40 13.44 26.05
CA ALA A 143 -0.64 12.37 27.02
C ALA A 143 -1.57 11.26 26.47
N THR A 144 -2.36 11.55 25.44
CA THR A 144 -3.19 10.53 24.76
C THR A 144 -2.41 9.72 23.73
N LEU A 145 -1.23 10.18 23.29
CA LEU A 145 -0.48 9.52 22.22
C LEU A 145 0.28 8.30 22.75
N SER A 146 0.16 7.20 22.02
CA SER A 146 0.87 5.94 22.27
C SER A 146 1.51 5.43 20.99
N GLY A 147 2.69 4.80 21.10
CA GLY A 147 3.48 4.36 19.95
C GLY A 147 4.78 5.16 19.83
N ASN A 148 5.37 5.16 18.64
CA ASN A 148 6.62 5.87 18.39
C ASN A 148 6.70 6.32 16.93
N LEU A 149 7.32 7.49 16.74
CA LEU A 149 7.76 7.97 15.43
C LEU A 149 9.27 8.07 15.46
N SER A 150 9.95 7.51 14.46
CA SER A 150 11.40 7.59 14.32
C SER A 150 11.79 8.12 12.96
N ARG A 151 12.96 8.75 12.92
CA ARG A 151 13.65 9.23 11.75
C ARG A 151 14.79 8.27 11.43
N GLU A 152 14.89 7.86 10.18
CA GLU A 152 16.06 7.20 9.62
C GLU A 152 16.72 8.14 8.61
N THR A 153 17.98 8.48 8.89
CA THR A 153 18.85 9.20 7.94
C THR A 153 19.98 8.28 7.54
N ALA A 154 20.27 8.21 6.24
CA ALA A 154 21.52 7.64 5.78
C ALA A 154 22.64 8.54 6.30
N GLY A 155 23.57 7.98 7.07
CA GLY A 155 24.78 8.70 7.48
C GLY A 155 25.55 9.19 6.24
N PRO A 156 26.45 10.17 6.40
CA PRO A 156 27.36 10.52 5.32
C PRO A 156 28.06 9.24 4.83
N PRO A 157 28.26 9.07 3.51
CA PRO A 157 28.99 7.93 3.00
C PRO A 157 30.33 7.88 3.75
N ALA A 158 30.64 6.73 4.36
CA ALA A 158 31.91 6.55 5.02
C ALA A 158 32.99 6.93 4.00
N GLU A 159 33.79 7.94 4.31
CA GLU A 159 34.90 8.31 3.43
C GLU A 159 35.72 7.03 3.22
N PRO A 160 36.01 6.66 1.96
CA PRO A 160 36.79 5.47 1.71
C PRO A 160 38.11 5.65 2.46
N VAL A 161 38.30 4.84 3.50
CA VAL A 161 39.61 4.69 4.13
C VAL A 161 40.45 4.04 3.04
N LEU A 162 41.14 4.87 2.26
CA LEU A 162 42.08 4.44 1.24
C LEU A 162 43.23 3.73 1.96
N SER A 163 43.06 2.44 2.20
CA SER A 163 44.20 1.54 2.36
C SER A 163 44.89 1.48 0.99
N ASP A 164 46.08 2.06 0.93
CA ASP A 164 46.89 2.40 -0.25
C ASP A 164 47.33 1.21 -1.14
N GLU A 165 46.69 0.03 -1.05
CA GLU A 165 47.30 -1.23 -1.48
C GLU A 165 46.68 -1.94 -2.70
N LEU A 166 45.55 -1.50 -3.26
CA LEU A 166 44.89 -2.29 -4.34
C LEU A 166 44.39 -1.46 -5.53
N THR A 167 45.30 -0.72 -6.17
CA THR A 167 45.12 -0.23 -7.54
C THR A 167 45.75 -1.21 -8.53
N THR A 168 45.01 -2.23 -8.97
CA THR A 168 45.06 -2.77 -10.34
C THR A 168 44.09 -3.93 -10.44
N THR A 169 43.38 -4.02 -11.57
CA THR A 169 42.50 -5.14 -11.98
C THR A 169 41.07 -5.13 -11.43
N LEU A 170 40.12 -4.37 -12.00
CA LEU A 170 38.71 -4.77 -12.19
C LEU A 170 37.88 -3.63 -12.83
N GLY A 171 37.82 -3.59 -14.16
CA GLY A 171 37.27 -2.44 -14.90
C GLY A 171 36.09 -2.67 -15.85
N VAL A 172 35.46 -3.86 -15.97
CA VAL A 172 34.55 -4.10 -17.14
C VAL A 172 33.17 -4.73 -16.86
N PHE A 173 32.84 -5.25 -15.67
CA PHE A 173 31.63 -6.09 -15.52
C PHE A 173 30.40 -5.48 -14.76
N GLY A 174 30.42 -4.22 -14.35
CA GLY A 174 29.49 -3.68 -13.34
C GLY A 174 28.05 -3.28 -13.75
N ALA A 175 27.67 -3.28 -15.04
CA ALA A 175 26.41 -2.63 -15.46
C ALA A 175 25.14 -3.52 -15.47
N GLY A 176 25.26 -4.84 -15.38
CA GLY A 176 24.12 -5.75 -15.64
C GLY A 176 23.23 -6.13 -14.45
N VAL A 177 23.76 -6.17 -13.23
CA VAL A 177 23.10 -6.86 -12.09
C VAL A 177 22.07 -6.00 -11.35
N LEU A 178 22.18 -4.67 -11.41
CA LEU A 178 21.33 -3.75 -10.65
C LEU A 178 19.89 -3.65 -11.18
N VAL A 179 19.66 -3.99 -12.45
CA VAL A 179 18.34 -3.91 -13.10
C VAL A 179 17.43 -5.10 -12.71
N VAL A 180 18.00 -6.28 -12.42
CA VAL A 180 17.20 -7.48 -12.11
C VAL A 180 16.65 -7.46 -10.68
N PHE A 181 17.43 -6.95 -9.71
CA PHE A 181 17.00 -6.89 -8.30
C PHE A 181 15.93 -5.82 -8.03
N THR A 182 16.01 -4.68 -8.71
CA THR A 182 15.04 -3.59 -8.58
C THR A 182 13.69 -3.95 -9.21
N LEU A 183 13.69 -4.65 -10.35
CA LEU A 183 12.46 -5.12 -10.99
C LEU A 183 11.81 -6.32 -10.28
N GLY A 184 12.60 -7.26 -9.74
CA GLY A 184 12.09 -8.44 -9.04
C GLY A 184 11.43 -8.16 -7.69
N GLY A 185 12.01 -7.26 -6.88
CA GLY A 185 11.52 -6.93 -5.54
C GLY A 185 10.17 -6.20 -5.54
N VAL A 186 9.97 -5.29 -6.50
CA VAL A 186 8.69 -4.56 -6.67
C VAL A 186 7.57 -5.50 -7.13
N HIS A 187 7.89 -6.51 -7.95
CA HIS A 187 6.90 -7.48 -8.42
C HIS A 187 6.45 -8.44 -7.30
N ALA A 188 7.38 -8.88 -6.44
CA ALA A 188 7.07 -9.71 -5.28
C ALA A 188 6.22 -8.98 -4.23
N LEU A 189 6.52 -7.70 -3.94
CA LEU A 189 5.74 -6.88 -3.02
C LEU A 189 4.35 -6.51 -3.57
N ARG A 190 4.23 -6.29 -4.89
CA ARG A 190 2.91 -6.13 -5.54
C ARG A 190 2.08 -7.41 -5.49
N LYS A 191 2.71 -8.58 -5.66
CA LYS A 191 2.03 -9.88 -5.55
C LYS A 191 1.62 -10.21 -4.11
N ALA A 192 2.40 -9.75 -3.12
CA ALA A 192 2.09 -9.88 -1.69
C ALA A 192 0.98 -8.93 -1.24
N ARG A 193 0.94 -7.68 -1.73
CA ARG A 193 -0.16 -6.72 -1.45
C ARG A 193 -1.43 -7.01 -2.23
N ALA A 194 -1.31 -7.71 -3.36
CA ALA A 194 -2.45 -8.28 -4.04
C ALA A 194 -3.15 -9.32 -3.19
N ALA A 195 -2.54 -9.89 -2.12
CA ALA A 195 -3.18 -10.81 -1.18
C ALA A 195 -4.08 -10.10 -0.16
N LYS A 196 -5.41 -10.16 -0.20
CA LYS A 196 -6.42 -10.09 -1.25
C LYS A 196 -7.65 -9.67 -0.44
N PRO A 197 -8.36 -8.57 -0.71
CA PRO A 197 -9.71 -8.39 -0.16
C PRO A 197 -10.59 -9.65 -0.31
N ALA A 198 -10.38 -10.45 -1.36
CA ALA A 198 -10.97 -11.80 -1.50
C ALA A 198 -10.55 -12.83 -0.42
N ALA A 199 -9.32 -12.75 0.11
CA ALA A 199 -8.87 -13.59 1.23
C ALA A 199 -9.50 -13.15 2.56
N ARG A 200 -9.70 -11.84 2.76
CA ARG A 200 -10.49 -11.29 3.89
C ARG A 200 -11.95 -11.74 3.81
N ALA A 201 -12.60 -11.56 2.66
CA ALA A 201 -13.96 -12.07 2.40
C ALA A 201 -14.07 -13.58 2.68
N SER A 202 -13.13 -14.38 2.18
CA SER A 202 -13.10 -15.84 2.40
C SER A 202 -12.91 -16.23 3.86
N ARG A 203 -12.25 -15.38 4.67
CA ARG A 203 -12.11 -15.60 6.11
C ARG A 203 -13.41 -15.21 6.84
N ALA A 204 -13.98 -14.05 6.55
CA ALA A 204 -15.25 -13.58 7.10
C ALA A 204 -16.38 -14.58 6.81
N ALA A 205 -16.53 -15.00 5.55
CA ALA A 205 -17.53 -15.99 5.16
C ALA A 205 -17.34 -17.35 5.87
N ARG A 206 -16.10 -17.82 6.07
CA ARG A 206 -15.84 -19.05 6.84
C ARG A 206 -16.25 -18.91 8.30
N LEU A 207 -16.05 -17.74 8.90
CA LEU A 207 -16.49 -17.46 10.27
C LEU A 207 -18.02 -17.40 10.36
N ALA A 208 -18.68 -16.72 9.41
CA ALA A 208 -20.14 -16.66 9.33
C ALA A 208 -20.78 -18.04 9.11
N ARG A 209 -20.22 -18.88 8.22
CA ARG A 209 -20.70 -20.25 8.04
C ARG A 209 -20.55 -21.10 9.31
N ARG A 210 -19.43 -20.94 10.03
CA ARG A 210 -19.20 -21.66 11.30
C ARG A 210 -20.16 -21.22 12.39
N SER A 211 -20.49 -19.93 12.46
CA SER A 211 -21.48 -19.46 13.44
C SER A 211 -22.87 -19.99 13.10
N LEU A 212 -23.25 -20.03 11.82
CA LEU A 212 -24.57 -20.51 11.35
C LEU A 212 -24.75 -22.04 11.44
N ALA A 213 -23.69 -22.81 11.59
CA ALA A 213 -23.77 -24.27 11.66
C ALA A 213 -24.66 -24.72 12.84
N GLY A 214 -25.68 -25.52 12.54
CA GLY A 214 -26.61 -26.08 13.54
C GLY A 214 -27.86 -25.25 13.83
N GLN A 215 -28.10 -24.14 13.12
CA GLN A 215 -29.33 -23.35 13.26
C GLN A 215 -30.41 -23.74 12.25
N PRO A 216 -31.70 -23.82 12.66
CA PRO A 216 -32.80 -24.23 11.79
C PRO A 216 -33.14 -23.20 10.68
N LEU A 217 -32.71 -21.94 10.83
CA LEU A 217 -32.92 -20.86 9.85
C LEU A 217 -31.66 -20.56 9.01
N SER A 218 -30.65 -21.44 9.03
CA SER A 218 -29.34 -21.16 8.42
C SER A 218 -29.28 -21.33 6.90
N GLU A 219 -30.17 -22.12 6.30
CA GLU A 219 -30.11 -22.46 4.88
C GLU A 219 -30.21 -21.24 3.93
N PRO A 220 -31.18 -20.32 4.08
CA PRO A 220 -31.23 -19.12 3.23
C PRO A 220 -30.04 -18.18 3.44
N LEU A 221 -29.54 -18.07 4.67
CA LEU A 221 -28.37 -17.24 5.00
C LEU A 221 -27.08 -17.83 4.43
N LEU A 222 -26.91 -19.15 4.46
CA LEU A 222 -25.78 -19.83 3.85
C LEU A 222 -25.77 -19.65 2.32
N ALA A 223 -26.93 -19.78 1.66
CA ALA A 223 -27.06 -19.49 0.24
C ALA A 223 -26.68 -18.03 -0.10
N ARG A 224 -27.01 -17.08 0.79
CA ARG A 224 -26.65 -15.67 0.64
C ARG A 224 -25.15 -15.42 0.76
N ILE A 225 -24.50 -16.01 1.76
CA ILE A 225 -23.04 -15.95 1.93
C ILE A 225 -22.33 -16.51 0.68
N ASP A 226 -22.87 -17.58 0.10
CA ASP A 226 -22.33 -18.20 -1.11
C ASP A 226 -22.50 -17.31 -2.34
N ALA A 227 -23.64 -16.63 -2.47
CA ALA A 227 -23.86 -15.64 -3.51
C ALA A 227 -22.88 -14.45 -3.41
N LEU A 228 -22.67 -13.91 -2.20
CA LEU A 228 -21.71 -12.82 -1.94
C LEU A 228 -20.27 -13.24 -2.26
N LEU A 229 -19.85 -14.44 -1.83
CA LEU A 229 -18.55 -14.99 -2.21
C LEU A 229 -18.41 -15.15 -3.74
N GLY A 230 -19.48 -15.50 -4.43
CA GLY A 230 -19.54 -15.52 -5.89
C GLY A 230 -19.25 -14.14 -6.51
N VAL A 231 -19.84 -13.07 -5.96
CA VAL A 231 -19.59 -11.68 -6.40
C VAL A 231 -18.14 -11.28 -6.15
N VAL A 232 -17.62 -11.50 -4.94
CA VAL A 232 -16.22 -11.22 -4.54
C VAL A 232 -15.24 -11.89 -5.49
N ASN A 233 -15.46 -13.16 -5.84
CA ASN A 233 -14.59 -13.91 -6.74
C ASN A 233 -14.63 -13.35 -8.18
N ARG A 234 -15.80 -12.94 -8.68
CA ARG A 234 -15.94 -12.29 -9.99
C ARG A 234 -15.23 -10.94 -10.03
N LEU A 235 -15.41 -10.10 -9.02
CA LEU A 235 -14.73 -8.80 -8.91
C LEU A 235 -13.21 -8.96 -8.81
N SER A 236 -12.74 -9.91 -8.01
CA SER A 236 -11.31 -10.21 -7.91
C SER A 236 -10.71 -10.69 -9.24
N ALA A 237 -11.47 -11.45 -10.04
CA ALA A 237 -11.04 -11.87 -11.37
C ALA A 237 -11.03 -10.69 -12.36
N SER A 238 -12.02 -9.80 -12.28
CA SER A 238 -12.09 -8.58 -13.08
C SER A 238 -10.88 -7.66 -12.81
N LEU A 239 -10.56 -7.41 -11.54
CA LEU A 239 -9.38 -6.62 -11.14
C LEU A 239 -8.08 -7.22 -11.69
N ALA A 240 -7.92 -8.55 -11.60
CA ALA A 240 -6.74 -9.23 -12.15
C ALA A 240 -6.63 -9.09 -13.68
N ASN A 241 -7.77 -9.11 -14.40
CA ASN A 241 -7.82 -8.87 -15.84
C ASN A 241 -7.47 -7.41 -16.19
N ILE A 242 -7.99 -6.44 -15.44
CA ILE A 242 -7.67 -5.02 -15.61
C ILE A 242 -6.18 -4.78 -15.37
N ASP A 243 -5.61 -5.31 -14.29
CA ASP A 243 -4.19 -5.20 -13.99
C ASP A 243 -3.31 -5.82 -15.10
N ALA A 244 -3.74 -6.96 -15.67
CA ALA A 244 -3.07 -7.57 -16.82
C ALA A 244 -3.07 -6.64 -18.04
N LYS A 245 -4.23 -6.06 -18.40
CA LYS A 245 -4.35 -5.09 -19.50
C LYS A 245 -3.51 -3.84 -19.29
N LEU A 246 -3.49 -3.30 -18.07
CA LEU A 246 -2.66 -2.15 -17.71
C LEU A 246 -1.16 -2.49 -17.84
N SER A 247 -0.77 -3.71 -17.47
CA SER A 247 0.63 -4.15 -17.57
C SER A 247 1.10 -4.33 -19.03
N GLU A 248 0.26 -4.91 -19.88
CA GLU A 248 0.54 -5.11 -21.32
C GLU A 248 0.70 -3.76 -22.05
N ARG A 249 -0.13 -2.78 -21.70
CA ARG A 249 -0.09 -1.46 -22.33
C ARG A 249 1.02 -0.56 -21.81
N ARG A 250 1.44 -0.72 -20.55
CA ARG A 250 2.60 0.00 -20.02
C ARG A 250 3.89 -0.34 -20.80
N SER A 251 3.96 -1.51 -21.45
CA SER A 251 5.09 -1.89 -22.31
C SER A 251 4.97 -1.44 -23.78
N GLY A 252 3.83 -0.89 -24.22
CA GLY A 252 3.59 -0.57 -25.63
C GLY A 252 3.02 0.85 -25.82
N GLU A 253 3.89 1.74 -26.30
CA GLU A 253 3.58 2.98 -27.04
C GLU A 253 2.63 4.02 -26.40
N THR A 254 3.16 5.21 -26.15
CA THR A 254 2.46 6.38 -25.57
C THR A 254 1.66 7.16 -26.64
N SER A 255 0.63 6.54 -27.21
CA SER A 255 -0.35 7.29 -28.01
C SER A 255 -1.44 7.87 -27.11
N GLY A 256 -1.96 9.06 -27.42
CA GLY A 256 -3.02 9.72 -26.63
C GLY A 256 -4.29 8.87 -26.45
N ARG A 257 -4.55 7.92 -27.36
CA ARG A 257 -5.64 6.94 -27.23
C ARG A 257 -5.41 5.93 -26.08
N VAL A 258 -4.16 5.63 -25.74
CA VAL A 258 -3.78 4.75 -24.63
C VAL A 258 -4.02 5.44 -23.28
N VAL A 259 -3.83 6.76 -23.21
CA VAL A 259 -4.06 7.54 -21.98
C VAL A 259 -5.54 7.53 -21.57
N ALA A 260 -6.45 7.84 -22.50
CA ALA A 260 -7.88 7.83 -22.22
C ALA A 260 -8.41 6.43 -21.83
N GLU A 261 -7.89 5.37 -22.46
CA GLU A 261 -8.26 4.00 -22.09
C GLU A 261 -7.66 3.57 -20.75
N TYR A 262 -6.47 4.08 -20.40
CA TYR A 262 -5.84 3.86 -19.09
C TYR A 262 -6.65 4.52 -17.97
N GLU A 263 -7.06 5.78 -18.13
CA GLU A 263 -7.95 6.47 -17.18
C GLU A 263 -9.28 5.74 -17.00
N ARG A 264 -9.87 5.23 -18.09
CA ARG A 264 -11.10 4.42 -18.04
C ARG A 264 -10.90 3.13 -17.22
N LEU A 265 -9.80 2.42 -17.46
CA LEU A 265 -9.47 1.18 -16.74
C LEU A 265 -9.14 1.44 -15.26
N GLU A 266 -8.49 2.54 -14.92
CA GLU A 266 -8.27 2.94 -13.52
C GLU A 266 -9.58 3.29 -12.80
N GLY A 267 -10.51 3.95 -13.50
CA GLY A 267 -11.86 4.21 -12.98
C GLY A 267 -12.66 2.92 -12.73
N GLU A 268 -12.64 1.97 -13.65
CA GLU A 268 -13.25 0.64 -13.47
C GLU A 268 -12.62 -0.12 -12.29
N ARG A 269 -11.29 -0.05 -12.16
CA ARG A 269 -10.55 -0.66 -11.04
C ARG A 269 -10.97 -0.07 -9.70
N ALA A 270 -11.09 1.25 -9.60
CA ALA A 270 -11.50 1.92 -8.37
C ALA A 270 -12.92 1.53 -7.94
N ARG A 271 -13.88 1.48 -8.89
CA ARG A 271 -15.26 1.04 -8.62
C ARG A 271 -15.33 -0.41 -8.16
N ALA A 272 -14.64 -1.31 -8.87
CA ALA A 272 -14.62 -2.73 -8.51
C ALA A 272 -13.94 -2.97 -7.15
N ALA A 273 -12.94 -2.17 -6.78
CA ALA A 273 -12.32 -2.23 -5.46
C ALA A 273 -13.27 -1.75 -4.35
N ALA A 274 -13.99 -0.65 -4.55
CA ALA A 274 -14.96 -0.14 -3.59
C ALA A 274 -16.11 -1.14 -3.34
N GLN A 275 -16.70 -1.70 -4.40
CA GLN A 275 -17.74 -2.74 -4.29
C GLN A 275 -17.25 -3.99 -3.56
N LEU A 276 -15.96 -4.33 -3.74
CA LEU A 276 -15.35 -5.47 -3.07
C LEU A 276 -15.16 -5.22 -1.57
N GLU A 277 -14.84 -3.98 -1.16
CA GLU A 277 -14.77 -3.60 0.26
C GLU A 277 -16.15 -3.60 0.90
N GLU A 278 -17.16 -3.04 0.24
CA GLU A 278 -18.56 -3.08 0.70
C GLU A 278 -19.08 -4.52 0.92
N CYS A 279 -18.77 -5.44 -0.01
CA CYS A 279 -19.10 -6.86 0.16
C CYS A 279 -18.37 -7.51 1.34
N VAL A 280 -17.13 -7.09 1.63
CA VAL A 280 -16.37 -7.60 2.78
C VAL A 280 -16.99 -7.09 4.07
N ASP A 281 -17.33 -5.80 4.14
CA ASP A 281 -17.94 -5.17 5.31
C ASP A 281 -19.30 -5.78 5.61
N ALA A 282 -20.12 -6.05 4.59
CA ALA A 282 -21.39 -6.76 4.76
C ALA A 282 -21.20 -8.18 5.33
N LEU A 283 -20.18 -8.93 4.85
CA LEU A 283 -19.86 -10.26 5.39
C LEU A 283 -19.35 -10.20 6.83
N GLU A 284 -18.59 -9.17 7.19
CA GLU A 284 -18.10 -8.96 8.55
C GLU A 284 -19.24 -8.52 9.48
N ALA A 285 -20.12 -7.62 9.04
CA ALA A 285 -21.32 -7.22 9.77
C ALA A 285 -22.22 -8.41 10.09
N LEU A 286 -22.46 -9.30 9.11
CA LEU A 286 -23.19 -10.56 9.34
C LEU A 286 -22.51 -11.47 10.35
N ALA A 287 -21.17 -11.48 10.38
CA ALA A 287 -20.43 -12.25 11.37
C ALA A 287 -20.53 -11.64 12.78
N LEU A 288 -20.64 -10.31 12.88
CA LEU A 288 -20.72 -9.54 14.12
C LEU A 288 -22.14 -9.46 14.71
N HIS A 289 -23.19 -9.30 13.90
CA HIS A 289 -24.57 -9.05 14.37
C HIS A 289 -25.17 -10.17 15.24
N ARG A 290 -24.53 -11.33 15.28
CA ARG A 290 -24.93 -12.47 16.10
C ARG A 290 -24.36 -12.45 17.53
N THR A 291 -23.42 -11.56 17.84
CA THR A 291 -22.94 -11.40 19.24
C THR A 291 -23.90 -10.57 20.09
N THR A 292 -24.77 -9.81 19.42
CA THR A 292 -25.87 -9.05 20.01
C THR A 292 -27.17 -9.80 19.73
N ASP A 293 -28.06 -9.98 20.71
CA ASP A 293 -29.40 -10.61 20.54
C ASP A 293 -30.36 -9.81 19.62
N ALA A 294 -29.83 -9.01 18.70
CA ALA A 294 -30.59 -8.33 17.67
C ALA A 294 -31.28 -9.37 16.78
N SER A 295 -32.58 -9.16 16.55
CA SER A 295 -33.46 -10.09 15.86
C SER A 295 -32.91 -10.44 14.47
N ALA A 296 -32.85 -11.74 14.15
CA ALA A 296 -32.51 -12.24 12.82
C ALA A 296 -33.36 -11.60 11.70
N ASP A 297 -34.55 -11.07 12.04
CA ASP A 297 -35.44 -10.38 11.11
C ASP A 297 -34.93 -9.00 10.68
N ASP A 298 -34.17 -8.29 11.52
CA ASP A 298 -33.58 -6.99 11.15
C ASP A 298 -32.41 -7.20 10.18
N ALA A 299 -31.55 -8.18 10.44
CA ALA A 299 -30.49 -8.59 9.52
C ALA A 299 -31.05 -9.07 8.17
N ALA A 300 -32.17 -9.80 8.18
CA ALA A 300 -32.84 -10.25 6.96
C ALA A 300 -33.42 -9.09 6.14
N ARG A 301 -33.97 -8.05 6.79
CA ARG A 301 -34.48 -6.84 6.10
C ARG A 301 -33.35 -6.02 5.50
N GLU A 302 -32.26 -5.83 6.22
CA GLU A 302 -31.08 -5.10 5.74
C GLU A 302 -30.41 -5.83 4.56
N LEU A 303 -30.37 -7.17 4.61
CA LEU A 303 -29.89 -8.01 3.51
C LEU A 303 -30.78 -8.00 2.27
N ALA A 304 -32.10 -7.87 2.44
CA ALA A 304 -33.03 -7.79 1.32
C ALA A 304 -32.84 -6.48 0.53
N ALA A 305 -32.57 -5.37 1.22
CA ALA A 305 -32.27 -4.09 0.58
C ALA A 305 -31.01 -4.15 -0.30
N LEU A 306 -29.97 -4.88 0.15
CA LEU A 306 -28.76 -5.11 -0.63
C LEU A 306 -28.98 -5.99 -1.87
N ASP A 307 -30.04 -6.82 -1.91
CA ASP A 307 -30.31 -7.66 -3.09
C ASP A 307 -30.87 -6.86 -4.27
N ASP A 308 -31.74 -5.90 -3.98
CA ASP A 308 -32.27 -4.98 -4.97
C ASP A 308 -31.14 -4.15 -5.61
N GLU A 309 -30.15 -3.71 -4.83
CA GLU A 309 -28.98 -2.99 -5.36
C GLU A 309 -28.07 -3.87 -6.23
N VAL A 310 -27.88 -5.15 -5.87
CA VAL A 310 -27.08 -6.09 -6.65
C VAL A 310 -27.78 -6.46 -7.97
N GLU A 311 -29.11 -6.65 -7.95
CA GLU A 311 -29.91 -6.87 -9.16
C GLU A 311 -29.87 -5.65 -10.10
N LEU A 312 -29.99 -4.43 -9.56
CA LEU A 312 -29.83 -3.19 -10.31
C LEU A 312 -28.43 -3.09 -10.94
N GLY A 313 -27.38 -3.48 -10.22
CA GLY A 313 -26.01 -3.54 -10.74
C GLY A 313 -25.86 -4.53 -11.90
N ARG A 314 -26.47 -5.72 -11.83
CA ARG A 314 -26.46 -6.71 -12.92
C ARG A 314 -27.19 -6.23 -14.16
N ALA A 315 -28.33 -5.56 -13.98
CA ALA A 315 -29.10 -4.98 -15.09
C ALA A 315 -28.29 -3.90 -15.81
N ALA A 316 -27.63 -3.00 -15.07
CA ALA A 316 -26.76 -1.97 -15.63
C ALA A 316 -25.54 -2.57 -16.37
N GLU A 317 -24.96 -3.65 -15.85
CA GLU A 317 -23.83 -4.34 -16.51
C GLU A 317 -24.28 -5.03 -17.82
N ALA A 318 -25.48 -5.62 -17.84
CA ALA A 318 -26.06 -6.22 -19.04
C ALA A 318 -26.34 -5.17 -20.13
N GLU A 319 -26.88 -4.02 -19.75
CA GLU A 319 -27.12 -2.88 -20.66
C GLU A 319 -25.79 -2.34 -21.22
N THR A 320 -24.78 -2.18 -20.36
CA THR A 320 -23.45 -1.73 -20.78
C THR A 320 -22.79 -2.72 -21.77
N ARG A 321 -22.95 -4.04 -21.55
CA ARG A 321 -22.47 -5.06 -22.49
C ARG A 321 -23.21 -5.01 -23.82
N GLN A 322 -24.50 -4.71 -23.82
CA GLN A 322 -25.30 -4.61 -25.04
C GLN A 322 -24.90 -3.40 -25.88
N VAL A 323 -24.57 -2.28 -25.24
CA VAL A 323 -24.09 -1.05 -25.92
C VAL A 323 -22.67 -1.20 -26.46
N LEU A 324 -21.80 -1.96 -25.79
CA LEU A 324 -20.40 -2.16 -26.20
C LEU A 324 -20.19 -3.34 -27.17
N GLY A 325 -21.22 -4.17 -27.37
CA GLY A 325 -21.21 -5.32 -28.27
C GLY A 325 -21.81 -5.07 -29.67
N ALA A 326 -22.26 -3.84 -29.94
CA ALA A 326 -22.77 -3.37 -31.23
C ALA A 326 -21.81 -2.33 -31.84
#